data_AF-A0A6G9ZFN6-F1
#
_entry.id   AF-A0A6G9ZFN6-F1
#
_cell.length_a   1.000
_cell.length_b   1.000
_cell.length_c   1.000
_cell.angle_alpha   90.00
_cell.angle_beta   90.00
_cell.angle_gamma   90.00
#
_symmetry.space_group_name_H-M   'P 1'
#
loop_
_entity.id
_entity.type
_entity.pdbx_description
1 polymer ?
#
loop_
_entity_poly.entity_id
_entity_poly.type
_entity_poly.pdbx_seq_one_letter_code
_entity_poly.pdbx_strand_id
1 'polypeptide(L)' 'MCGQPIDVDLPHTDRMSWTADHVTPRSKGGHLLGELRAAHRACNASRGNRASTVADRMPTSRNW' A
#
# COMPACT_ATOMS: atom_id res chain seq x y z
N MET A 1 3.24 -4.52 5.87
CA MET A 1 2.06 -5.41 6.05
C MET A 1 2.44 -6.83 6.43
N CYS A 2 3.44 -7.46 5.81
CA CYS A 2 3.81 -8.86 6.01
C CYS A 2 4.46 -9.22 7.38
N GLY A 3 4.73 -8.23 8.24
CA GLY A 3 5.31 -8.46 9.58
C GLY A 3 6.82 -8.71 9.61
N GLN A 4 7.49 -8.80 8.47
CA GLN A 4 8.94 -8.94 8.40
C GLN A 4 9.65 -7.59 8.59
N PRO A 5 10.88 -7.57 9.15
CA PRO A 5 11.69 -6.36 9.24
C PRO A 5 11.97 -5.77 7.85
N ILE A 6 12.21 -4.46 7.81
CA ILE A 6 12.59 -3.75 6.58
C ILE A 6 14.06 -3.37 6.70
N ASP A 7 14.87 -3.90 5.80
CA ASP A 7 16.25 -3.48 5.63
C ASP A 7 16.28 -2.18 4.82
N VAL A 8 16.84 -1.13 5.42
CA VAL A 8 16.91 0.22 4.84
C VAL A 8 18.19 0.45 4.03
N ASP A 9 19.13 -0.49 4.06
CA ASP A 9 20.38 -0.43 3.29
C ASP A 9 20.19 -1.03 1.88
N LEU A 10 19.07 -1.70 1.63
CA LEU A 10 18.74 -2.26 0.32
C LEU A 10 18.51 -1.16 -0.73
N PRO A 11 18.94 -1.38 -1.99
CA PRO A 11 18.69 -0.44 -3.06
C PRO A 11 17.18 -0.33 -3.34
N HIS A 12 16.71 0.87 -3.68
CA HIS A 12 15.27 1.17 -3.93
C HIS A 12 14.61 0.35 -5.06
N THR A 13 15.41 -0.35 -5.88
CA THR A 13 14.94 -1.27 -6.92
C THR A 13 14.65 -2.66 -6.37
N ASP A 14 15.19 -3.01 -5.20
CA ASP A 14 14.99 -4.30 -4.57
C ASP A 14 13.53 -4.46 -4.11
N ARG A 15 13.01 -5.68 -4.26
CA ARG A 15 11.64 -6.03 -3.88
C ARG A 15 11.37 -5.88 -2.38
N MET A 16 12.39 -6.04 -1.54
CA MET A 16 12.37 -5.91 -0.09
C MET A 16 12.87 -4.53 0.39
N SER A 17 13.12 -3.59 -0.52
CA SER A 17 13.49 -2.22 -0.12
C SER A 17 12.32 -1.48 0.52
N TRP A 18 12.65 -0.50 1.36
CA TRP A 18 11.68 0.36 2.03
C TRP A 18 10.91 1.25 1.03
N THR A 19 9.60 1.40 1.27
CA THR A 19 8.73 2.36 0.60
C THR A 19 7.72 2.95 1.60
N ALA A 20 7.29 4.20 1.35
CA ALA A 20 6.17 4.82 2.04
C ALA A 20 4.86 4.53 1.30
N ASP A 21 3.94 3.83 1.97
CA ASP A 21 2.64 3.42 1.44
C ASP A 21 1.53 4.25 2.08
N HIS A 22 0.67 4.89 1.28
CA HIS A 22 -0.46 5.67 1.78
C HIS A 22 -1.50 4.75 2.41
N VAL A 23 -1.86 4.97 3.68
CA VAL A 23 -2.91 4.19 4.34
C VAL A 23 -4.23 4.31 3.59
N THR A 24 -4.59 5.53 3.21
CA THR A 24 -5.67 5.80 2.26
C THR A 24 -5.06 6.17 0.91
N PRO A 25 -5.24 5.36 -0.15
CA PRO A 25 -4.70 5.65 -1.46
C PRO A 25 -5.16 7.02 -1.98
N ARG A 26 -4.24 7.75 -2.64
CA ARG A 26 -4.52 9.06 -3.26
C ARG A 26 -5.74 9.05 -4.19
N SER A 27 -5.89 7.97 -4.98
CA SER A 27 -7.01 7.80 -5.91
C SER A 27 -8.37 7.61 -5.21
N LYS A 28 -8.38 7.29 -3.92
CA LYS A 28 -9.58 7.10 -3.09
C LYS A 28 -9.78 8.25 -2.09
N GLY A 29 -9.21 9.43 -2.38
CA GLY A 29 -9.36 10.63 -1.54
C GLY A 29 -8.30 10.77 -0.44
N GLY A 30 -7.23 9.97 -0.47
CA GLY A 30 -6.10 10.15 0.43
C GLY A 30 -5.35 11.47 0.20
N HIS A 31 -4.91 12.10 1.28
CA HIS A 31 -4.11 13.33 1.23
C HIS A 31 -2.64 13.02 0.90
N LEU A 32 -1.95 13.94 0.21
CA LEU A 32 -0.54 13.76 -0.18
C LEU A 32 0.37 13.59 1.04
N LEU A 33 0.18 14.45 2.04
CA LEU A 33 0.86 14.43 3.33
C LEU A 33 0.02 13.73 4.41
N GLY A 34 -0.86 12.81 3.99
CA GLY A 34 -1.70 12.04 4.90
C GLY A 34 -0.91 10.95 5.63
N GLU A 35 -1.63 10.07 6.31
CA GLU A 35 -1.04 8.95 7.03
C GLU A 35 -0.31 7.98 6.09
N LEU A 36 0.94 7.69 6.43
CA LEU A 36 1.84 6.80 5.70
C LEU A 36 2.23 5.61 6.57
N ARG A 37 2.44 4.48 5.92
CA ARG A 37 2.93 3.25 6.54
C ARG A 37 4.20 2.77 5.84
N ALA A 38 5.15 2.27 6.62
CA ALA A 38 6.32 1.60 6.05
C ALA A 38 5.95 0.23 5.46
N ALA A 39 6.40 -0.03 4.24
CA ALA A 39 6.19 -1.30 3.54
C ALA A 39 7.36 -1.64 2.63
N HIS A 40 7.58 -2.93 2.38
CA HIS A 40 8.45 -3.36 1.29
C HIS A 40 7.87 -2.95 -0.06
N ARG A 41 8.73 -2.67 -1.04
CA ARG A 41 8.33 -2.36 -2.43
C ARG A 41 7.36 -3.40 -3.01
N ALA A 42 7.64 -4.69 -2.83
CA ALA A 42 6.77 -5.77 -3.31
C ALA A 42 5.42 -5.82 -2.60
N CYS A 43 5.39 -5.59 -1.28
CA CYS A 43 4.14 -5.55 -0.52
C CYS A 43 3.27 -4.36 -0.95
N ASN A 44 3.89 -3.19 -1.10
CA ASN A 44 3.21 -1.98 -1.56
C ASN A 44 2.63 -2.17 -2.98
N ALA A 45 3.43 -2.70 -3.91
CA ALA A 45 2.99 -3.00 -5.26
C ALA A 45 1.84 -4.03 -5.29
N SER A 46 1.92 -5.09 -4.48
CA SER A 46 0.87 -6.11 -4.38
C SER A 46 -0.44 -5.55 -3.82
N ARG A 47 -0.36 -4.65 -2.83
CA ARG A 47 -1.52 -3.95 -2.26
C ARG A 47 -2.22 -3.09 -3.30
N GLY A 48 -1.47 -2.28 -4.03
CA GLY A 48 -2.00 -1.36 -5.04
C GLY A 48 -2.94 -0.31 -4.44
N ASN A 49 -4.05 -0.01 -5.12
CA ASN A 49 -5.05 0.98 -4.66
C ASN A 49 -6.07 0.43 -3.64
N ARG A 50 -5.84 -0.77 -3.09
CA ARG A 50 -6.76 -1.39 -2.13
C ARG A 50 -6.63 -0.70 -0.78
N ALA A 51 -7.76 -0.33 -0.21
CA ALA A 51 -7.86 0.33 1.08
C ALA A 51 -8.59 -0.61 2.04
N SER A 52 -8.19 -0.67 3.30
CA SER A 52 -8.92 -1.48 4.29
C SER A 52 -10.24 -0.83 4.74
N THR A 53 -10.81 0.06 3.94
CA THR A 53 -12.08 0.74 4.20
C THR A 53 -13.27 -0.16 3.87
N VAL A 54 -14.40 0.10 4.52
CA VAL A 54 -15.66 -0.64 4.32
C VAL A 54 -16.10 -0.61 2.86
N ALA A 55 -15.91 0.52 2.17
CA ALA A 55 -16.25 0.65 0.75
C ALA A 55 -15.47 -0.31 -0.17
N ASP A 56 -14.23 -0.69 0.17
CA ASP A 56 -13.44 -1.65 -0.61
C ASP A 56 -13.90 -3.10 -0.39
N ARG A 57 -14.60 -3.35 0.73
CA ARG A 57 -15.17 -4.67 1.07
C ARG A 57 -16.57 -4.87 0.52
N MET A 58 -17.19 -3.84 -0.05
CA MET A 58 -18.48 -3.97 -0.71
C MET A 58 -18.22 -4.41 -2.15
N PRO A 59 -18.43 -5.69 -2.51
CA PRO A 59 -18.31 -6.10 -3.89
C PRO A 59 -19.35 -5.35 -4.71
N THR A 60 -18.95 -4.82 -5.86
CA THR A 60 -19.93 -4.34 -6.83
C THR A 60 -20.71 -5.55 -7.35
N SER A 61 -22.03 -5.41 -7.46
CA SER A 61 -22.90 -6.49 -7.97
C SER A 61 -22.70 -6.76 -9.47
N ARG A 62 -21.87 -5.96 -10.16
CA ARG A 62 -21.60 -6.09 -11.58
C ARG A 62 -20.33 -6.89 -11.84
N ASN A 63 -20.47 -8.01 -12.54
CA ASN A 63 -19.34 -8.70 -13.18
C ASN A 63 -19.04 -8.00 -14.50
N TRP A 64 -17.83 -7.44 -14.60
CA TRP A 64 -17.26 -6.89 -15.83
C TRP A 64 -16.33 -7.93 -16.45
#